data_AF-A0A8T5NFM1-F1
#
_entry.id   AF-A0A8T5NFM1-F1
#
_cell.length_a   1.000
_cell.length_b   1.000
_cell.length_c   1.000
_cell.angle_alpha   90.00
_cell.angle_beta   90.00
_cell.angle_gamma   90.00
#
_symmetry.space_group_name_H-M   'P 1'
#
loop_
_entity.id
_entity.type
_entity.pdbx_description
1 polymer ?
#
loop_
_entity_poly.entity_id
_entity_poly.type
_entity_poly.pdbx_seq_one_letter_code
_entity_poly.pdbx_strand_id
1 'polypeptide(L)' 'MKSKTGMYSLIASIVSSIVIVAVFFALALLKNSSMAIPLYTNVDIMAGMIFVFILSMIVSASIWPGIIEKRLK' A
#
# COMPACT_ATOMS: atom_id res chain seq x y z
N MET A 1 10.60 -25.52 -3.79
CA MET A 1 9.60 -24.89 -2.88
C MET A 1 9.90 -23.43 -2.55
N LYS A 2 11.15 -23.01 -2.22
CA LYS A 2 11.49 -21.61 -1.87
C LYS A 2 11.13 -20.53 -2.92
N SER A 3 11.30 -20.81 -4.21
CA SER A 3 11.05 -19.83 -5.29
C SER A 3 9.58 -19.40 -5.37
N LYS A 4 8.63 -20.32 -5.17
CA LYS A 4 7.20 -20.00 -5.22
C LYS A 4 6.77 -19.13 -4.05
N THR A 5 7.27 -19.42 -2.84
CA THR A 5 7.01 -18.64 -1.62
C THR A 5 7.45 -17.18 -1.76
N GLY A 6 8.64 -16.94 -2.34
CA GLY A 6 9.15 -15.59 -2.59
C GLY A 6 8.28 -14.80 -3.57
N MET A 7 7.89 -15.43 -4.68
CA MET A 7 7.03 -14.81 -5.68
C MET A 7 5.64 -14.47 -5.12
N TYR A 8 5.00 -15.39 -4.38
CA TYR A 8 3.72 -15.12 -3.73
C TYR A 8 3.82 -14.00 -2.70
N SER A 9 4.91 -13.93 -1.94
CA SER A 9 5.14 -12.87 -0.95
C SER A 9 5.28 -11.50 -1.61
N LEU A 10 5.98 -11.43 -2.73
CA LEU A 10 6.12 -10.20 -3.50
C LEU A 10 4.77 -9.74 -4.06
N ILE A 11 4.03 -10.64 -4.71
CA ILE A 11 2.71 -10.31 -5.28
C ILE A 11 1.76 -9.85 -4.17
N ALA A 12 1.69 -10.59 -3.06
CA ALA A 12 0.83 -10.23 -1.94
C ALA A 12 1.21 -8.86 -1.35
N SER A 13 2.50 -8.55 -1.28
CA SER A 13 2.99 -7.25 -0.80
C SER A 13 2.62 -6.10 -1.74
N ILE A 14 2.75 -6.30 -3.06
CA ILE A 14 2.37 -5.29 -4.05
C ILE A 14 0.86 -5.05 -3.98
N VAL A 15 0.06 -6.11 -3.96
CA VAL A 15 -1.40 -6.00 -3.92
C VAL A 15 -1.86 -5.31 -2.64
N SER A 16 -1.35 -5.71 -1.46
CA SER A 16 -1.71 -5.05 -0.20
C SER A 16 -1.32 -3.57 -0.19
N SER A 17 -0.16 -3.24 -0.73
CA SER A 17 0.33 -1.85 -0.81
C SER A 17 -0.53 -0.99 -1.74
N ILE A 18 -0.92 -1.52 -2.91
CA ILE A 18 -1.84 -0.83 -3.84
C ILE A 18 -3.20 -0.57 -3.17
N VAL A 19 -3.74 -1.55 -2.44
CA VAL A 19 -5.00 -1.38 -1.71
C VAL A 19 -4.88 -0.26 -0.67
N ILE A 20 -3.79 -0.22 0.10
CA ILE A 20 -3.56 0.83 1.10
C ILE A 20 -3.45 2.21 0.43
N VAL A 21 -2.74 2.31 -0.70
CA VAL A 21 -2.63 3.56 -1.47
C VAL A 21 -3.99 4.01 -2.00
N ALA A 22 -4.82 3.08 -2.49
CA ALA A 22 -6.18 3.40 -2.95
C ALA A 22 -7.07 3.92 -1.81
N VAL A 23 -6.97 3.33 -0.62
CA VAL A 23 -7.67 3.82 0.58
C VAL A 23 -7.18 5.23 0.95
N PHE A 24 -5.85 5.46 0.97
CA PHE A 24 -5.29 6.78 1.22
C PHE A 24 -5.81 7.82 0.22
N PHE A 25 -5.78 7.49 -1.08
CA PHE A 25 -6.26 8.39 -2.13
C PHE A 25 -7.73 8.74 -1.97
N ALA A 26 -8.58 7.74 -1.69
CA ALA A 26 -10.01 7.96 -1.45
C ALA A 26 -10.24 8.89 -0.25
N LEU A 27 -9.51 8.69 0.85
CA LEU A 27 -9.59 9.54 2.04
C LEU A 27 -9.10 10.97 1.76
N ALA A 28 -8.01 11.12 0.98
CA ALA A 28 -7.48 12.42 0.59
C ALA A 28 -8.49 13.20 -0.26
N LEU A 29 -9.11 12.54 -1.24
CA LEU A 29 -10.16 13.14 -2.07
C LEU A 29 -11.40 13.51 -1.25
N LEU A 30 -11.85 12.61 -0.37
CA LEU A 30 -13.00 12.87 0.52
C LEU A 30 -12.74 14.09 1.41
N LYS A 31 -11.54 14.16 2.00
CA LYS A 31 -11.16 15.28 2.85
C LYS A 31 -11.10 16.59 2.06
N ASN A 32 -10.45 16.60 0.90
CA ASN A 32 -10.32 17.80 0.08
C ASN A 32 -11.66 18.30 -0.46
N SER A 33 -12.54 17.40 -0.90
CA SER A 33 -13.87 17.75 -1.43
C SER A 33 -14.84 18.23 -0.35
N SER A 34 -14.62 17.85 0.91
CA SER A 34 -15.44 18.30 2.05
C SER A 34 -15.18 19.75 2.48
N MET A 35 -14.17 20.43 1.89
CA MET A 35 -13.75 21.76 2.31
C MET A 35 -14.00 22.80 1.22
N ALA A 36 -14.40 24.02 1.61
CA ALA A 36 -14.60 25.13 0.67
C ALA A 36 -13.29 25.57 -0.01
N ILE A 37 -12.16 25.39 0.68
CA ILE A 37 -10.81 25.58 0.15
C ILE A 37 -10.07 24.25 0.31
N PRO A 38 -9.56 23.63 -0.77
CA PRO A 38 -8.83 22.37 -0.69
C PRO A 38 -7.60 22.49 0.23
N LEU A 39 -7.40 21.52 1.12
CA LEU A 39 -6.28 21.52 2.05
C LEU A 39 -4.98 21.05 1.38
N TYR A 40 -5.07 20.07 0.48
CA TYR A 40 -3.94 19.48 -0.20
C TYR A 40 -3.98 19.79 -1.69
N THR A 41 -2.83 20.10 -2.29
CA THR A 41 -2.71 20.17 -3.74
C THR A 41 -2.63 18.76 -4.35
N ASN A 42 -2.82 18.65 -5.67
CA ASN A 42 -2.61 17.39 -6.37
C ASN A 42 -1.18 16.86 -6.20
N VAL A 43 -0.19 17.75 -6.12
CA VAL A 43 1.21 17.38 -5.89
C VAL A 43 1.39 16.75 -4.51
N ASP A 44 0.75 17.30 -3.48
CA ASP A 44 0.80 16.76 -2.11
C ASP A 44 0.18 15.37 -2.04
N ILE A 45 -0.98 15.18 -2.70
CA ILE A 45 -1.67 13.88 -2.75
C ILE A 45 -0.81 12.85 -3.47
N MET A 46 -0.23 13.20 -4.63
CA MET A 46 0.63 12.29 -5.40
C MET A 46 1.90 11.91 -4.63
N ALA A 47 2.56 12.89 -4.00
CA ALA A 47 3.73 12.63 -3.16
C ALA A 47 3.37 11.74 -1.96
N GLY A 48 2.23 12.01 -1.32
CA GLY A 48 1.68 11.19 -0.24
C GLY A 48 1.39 9.75 -0.68
N MET A 49 0.82 9.54 -1.87
CA MET A 49 0.57 8.20 -2.42
C MET A 49 1.86 7.41 -2.62
N ILE A 50 2.92 8.03 -3.15
CA ILE A 50 4.23 7.38 -3.33
C ILE A 50 4.83 7.03 -1.97
N PHE A 51 4.76 7.94 -1.00
CA PHE A 51 5.26 7.70 0.35
C PHE A 51 4.53 6.54 1.04
N VAL A 52 3.19 6.53 0.98
CA VAL A 52 2.35 5.45 1.52
C VAL A 52 2.64 4.13 0.82
N PHE A 53 2.85 4.13 -0.50
CA PHE A 53 3.24 2.93 -1.24
C PHE A 53 4.56 2.35 -0.73
N ILE A 54 5.60 3.19 -0.57
CA ILE A 54 6.92 2.74 -0.10
C ILE A 54 6.82 2.19 1.33
N LEU A 55 6.17 2.92 2.24
CA LEU A 55 6.00 2.46 3.62
C LEU A 55 5.22 1.15 3.70
N SER A 56 4.10 1.06 2.98
CA SER A 56 3.30 -0.16 2.94
C SER A 56 4.05 -1.33 2.30
N MET A 57 4.89 -1.10 1.30
CA MET A 57 5.75 -2.13 0.71
C MET A 57 6.78 -2.66 1.68
N ILE A 58 7.46 -1.80 2.46
CA ILE A 58 8.44 -2.23 3.48
C ILE A 58 7.76 -3.10 4.55
N VAL A 59 6.61 -2.64 5.05
CA VAL A 59 5.84 -3.37 6.07
C VAL A 59 5.30 -4.69 5.51
N SER A 60 4.70 -4.65 4.32
CA SER A 60 4.11 -5.85 3.69
C SER A 60 5.18 -6.89 3.36
N ALA A 61 6.33 -6.47 2.82
CA ALA A 61 7.46 -7.37 2.55
C ALA A 61 8.03 -8.02 3.81
N SER A 62 7.88 -7.37 4.98
CA SER A 62 8.28 -7.93 6.27
C SER A 62 7.27 -8.94 6.82
N ILE A 63 5.98 -8.80 6.50
CA ILE A 63 4.89 -9.60 7.08
C ILE A 63 4.54 -10.82 6.21
N TRP A 64 4.39 -10.64 4.90
CA TRP A 64 3.88 -11.67 3.99
C TRP A 64 4.70 -12.96 3.94
N PRO A 65 6.05 -12.94 3.95
CA PRO A 65 6.84 -14.17 3.98
C PRO A 65 6.47 -15.08 5.16
N GLY A 66 6.33 -14.51 6.37
CA GLY A 66 5.96 -15.27 7.57
C GLY A 66 4.54 -15.84 7.52
N ILE A 67 3.60 -15.18 6.86
CA ILE A 67 2.23 -15.67 6.68
C ILE A 67 2.21 -16.80 5.63
N ILE A 68 2.87 -16.59 4.48
CA ILE A 68 2.85 -17.53 3.36
C ILE A 68 3.62 -18.80 3.70
N GLU A 69 4.76 -18.70 4.41
CA GLU A 69 5.49 -19.88 4.88
C GLU A 69 4.67 -20.75 5.84
N LYS A 70 3.83 -20.13 6.69
CA LYS A 70 2.92 -20.87 7.59
C LYS A 70 1.74 -21.52 6.84
N ARG A 71 1.32 -20.96 5.71
CA ARG A 71 0.19 -21.45 4.90
C ARG A 71 0.59 -22.51 3.87
N LEU A 72 1.84 -22.51 3.42
CA LEU A 72 2.39 -23.45 2.44
C LEU A 72 3.14 -24.64 3.08
N LYS A 73 3.26 -24.67 4.41
CA LYS A 73 3.60 -25.87 5.18
C LYS A 73 2.41 -26.81 5.24
#